data_AF-A0A2S6FMF6-F1
#
_entry.id   AF-A0A2S6FMF6-F1
#
_cell.length_a   1.000
_cell.length_b   1.000
_cell.length_c   1.000
_cell.angle_alpha   90.00
_cell.angle_beta   90.00
_cell.angle_gamma   90.00
#
_symmetry.space_group_name_H-M   'P 1'
#
loop_
_entity.id
_entity.type
_entity.pdbx_description
1 polymer ?
#
loop_
_entity_poly.entity_id
_entity_poly.type
_entity_poly.pdbx_seq_one_letter_code
_entity_poly.pdbx_strand_id
1 'polypeptide(L)'
;MPDTHYTLLDEPLWPLMNKFYRAHQSSMKAVRDAQLWVARRDGIVAALCLRPVSGGHWLTGLFVDPQCREQGVAAGLIAAAVKDCELPVWLFCHPDLRGFYERRGFTFDPPMPYAMVERLSRYARSKPMIAMGLEPGV
;
A
#
# COMPACT_ATOMS: atom_id res chain seq x y z
N MET A 1 -1.17 -6.90 23.83
CA MET A 1 -0.95 -6.33 22.49
C MET A 1 -1.74 -7.17 21.50
N PRO A 2 -2.48 -6.61 20.55
CA PRO A 2 -3.16 -7.45 19.58
C PRO A 2 -2.12 -8.12 18.69
N ASP A 3 -2.08 -9.46 18.70
CA ASP A 3 -1.21 -10.28 17.88
C ASP A 3 -1.61 -10.07 16.41
N THR A 4 -0.89 -9.18 15.73
CA THR A 4 -1.21 -8.78 14.35
C THR A 4 -0.19 -9.44 13.44
N HIS A 5 -0.63 -10.39 12.64
CA HIS A 5 0.23 -11.09 11.68
C HIS A 5 0.17 -10.40 10.31
N TYR A 6 1.33 -10.15 9.73
CA TYR A 6 1.46 -9.57 8.39
C TYR A 6 1.91 -10.66 7.44
N THR A 7 1.10 -10.96 6.42
CA THR A 7 1.34 -12.11 5.54
C THR A 7 1.03 -11.77 4.09
N LEU A 8 1.77 -12.40 3.18
CA LEU A 8 1.40 -12.48 1.78
C LEU A 8 0.19 -13.40 1.63
N LEU A 9 -0.79 -12.99 0.83
CA LEU A 9 -2.03 -13.71 0.61
C LEU A 9 -1.88 -14.62 -0.62
N ASP A 10 -2.02 -15.93 -0.42
CA ASP A 10 -2.02 -16.91 -1.51
C ASP A 10 -3.14 -16.65 -2.51
N GLU A 11 -2.89 -16.94 -3.79
CA GLU A 11 -3.81 -16.69 -4.91
C GLU A 11 -5.25 -17.20 -4.67
N PRO A 12 -5.48 -18.42 -4.15
CA PRO A 12 -6.84 -18.90 -3.87
C PRO A 12 -7.60 -18.06 -2.82
N LEU A 13 -6.88 -17.32 -1.98
CA LEU A 13 -7.44 -16.51 -0.89
C LEU A 13 -7.69 -15.05 -1.28
N TRP A 14 -7.32 -14.63 -2.49
CA TRP A 14 -7.53 -13.27 -2.99
C TRP A 14 -8.98 -12.76 -2.91
N PRO A 15 -10.02 -13.61 -3.09
CA PRO A 15 -11.40 -13.19 -2.86
C PRO A 15 -11.65 -12.64 -1.44
N LEU A 16 -10.87 -13.04 -0.43
CA LEU A 16 -10.99 -12.52 0.93
C LEU A 16 -10.59 -11.05 1.03
N MET A 17 -9.56 -10.60 0.30
CA MET A 17 -9.19 -9.18 0.25
C MET A 17 -10.31 -8.35 -0.39
N ASN A 18 -10.91 -8.85 -1.48
CA ASN A 18 -12.06 -8.18 -2.09
C ASN A 18 -13.29 -8.16 -1.17
N LYS A 19 -13.52 -9.23 -0.40
CA LYS A 19 -14.56 -9.27 0.63
C LYS A 19 -14.31 -8.21 1.71
N PHE A 20 -13.07 -8.07 2.17
CA PHE A 20 -12.66 -7.03 3.12
C PHE A 20 -12.94 -5.61 2.61
N TYR A 21 -12.49 -5.26 1.39
CA TYR A 21 -12.77 -3.93 0.83
C TYR A 21 -14.27 -3.64 0.73
N ARG A 22 -15.06 -4.62 0.27
CA ARG A 22 -16.53 -4.49 0.16
C ARG A 22 -17.21 -4.29 1.50
N ALA A 23 -16.78 -5.00 2.54
CA ALA A 23 -17.33 -4.87 3.89
C ALA A 23 -17.17 -3.44 4.44
N HIS A 24 -16.13 -2.72 3.99
CA HIS A 24 -15.88 -1.33 4.35
C HIS A 24 -16.31 -0.32 3.27
N GLN A 25 -17.10 -0.74 2.28
CA GLN A 25 -17.57 0.11 1.17
C GLN A 25 -16.43 0.80 0.38
N SER A 26 -15.23 0.21 0.39
CA SER A 26 -14.09 0.72 -0.35
C SER A 26 -14.19 0.34 -1.82
N SER A 27 -13.84 1.28 -2.71
CA SER A 27 -13.74 1.03 -4.16
C SER A 27 -12.46 0.29 -4.57
N MET A 28 -11.55 0.04 -3.62
CA MET A 28 -10.31 -0.71 -3.82
C MET A 28 -10.60 -2.17 -4.16
N LYS A 29 -9.65 -2.78 -4.87
CA LYS A 29 -9.73 -4.17 -5.32
C LYS A 29 -8.35 -4.81 -5.27
N ALA A 30 -8.33 -6.12 -5.05
CA ALA A 30 -7.16 -6.94 -5.31
C ALA A 30 -6.69 -6.76 -6.76
N VAL A 31 -5.37 -6.67 -6.96
CA VAL A 31 -4.76 -6.50 -8.27
C VAL A 31 -4.09 -7.80 -8.69
N ARG A 32 -4.44 -8.33 -9.86
CA ARG A 32 -4.06 -9.68 -10.29
C ARG A 32 -2.56 -9.90 -10.48
N ASP A 33 -1.83 -8.86 -10.84
CA ASP A 33 -0.38 -8.95 -11.05
C ASP A 33 0.40 -8.37 -9.85
N ALA A 34 -0.21 -8.31 -8.66
CA ALA A 34 0.41 -7.74 -7.47
C ALA A 34 0.60 -8.78 -6.37
N GLN A 35 1.61 -8.56 -5.53
CA GLN A 35 1.70 -9.20 -4.24
C GLN A 35 0.62 -8.61 -3.33
N LEU A 36 -0.28 -9.45 -2.82
CA LEU A 36 -1.37 -9.03 -1.96
C LEU A 36 -1.01 -9.25 -0.49
N TRP A 37 -0.78 -8.17 0.24
CA TRP A 37 -0.40 -8.23 1.64
C TRP A 37 -1.59 -7.93 2.54
N VAL A 38 -1.72 -8.69 3.62
CA VAL A 38 -2.80 -8.51 4.62
C VAL A 38 -2.25 -8.49 6.03
N ALA A 39 -2.84 -7.65 6.87
CA ALA A 39 -2.72 -7.73 8.32
C ALA A 39 -3.90 -8.52 8.87
N ARG A 40 -3.64 -9.52 9.70
CA ARG A 40 -4.65 -10.41 10.29
C ARG A 40 -4.59 -10.38 11.82
N ARG A 41 -5.78 -10.41 12.41
CA ARG A 41 -6.05 -10.78 13.80
C ARG A 41 -7.05 -11.94 13.74
N ASP A 42 -8.27 -11.77 14.26
CA ASP A 42 -9.39 -12.71 14.04
C ASP A 42 -9.90 -12.72 12.58
N GLY A 43 -9.51 -11.71 11.80
CA GLY A 43 -9.81 -11.56 10.38
C GLY A 43 -8.85 -10.59 9.71
N ILE A 44 -9.06 -10.30 8.42
CA ILE A 44 -8.31 -9.25 7.73
C ILE A 44 -8.72 -7.90 8.32
N VAL A 45 -7.75 -7.17 8.87
CA VAL A 45 -7.93 -5.83 9.45
C VAL A 45 -7.21 -4.74 8.66
N ALA A 46 -6.29 -5.12 7.77
CA ALA A 46 -5.73 -4.22 6.77
C ALA A 46 -5.28 -4.99 5.54
N ALA A 47 -5.21 -4.29 4.41
CA ALA A 47 -4.81 -4.82 3.13
C ALA A 47 -3.98 -3.79 2.36
N LEU A 48 -3.02 -4.25 1.55
CA LEU A 48 -2.37 -3.47 0.50
C LEU A 48 -2.00 -4.37 -0.68
N CYS A 49 -1.81 -3.76 -1.84
CA CYS A 49 -1.29 -4.41 -3.04
C CYS A 49 0.08 -3.81 -3.37
N LEU A 50 1.10 -4.66 -3.54
CA LEU A 50 2.42 -4.26 -4.00
C LEU A 50 2.65 -4.80 -5.40
N ARG A 51 2.52 -3.93 -6.40
CA ARG A 51 2.53 -4.31 -7.81
C ARG A 51 3.90 -4.05 -8.44
N PRO A 52 4.53 -5.00 -9.13
CA PRO A 52 5.71 -4.73 -9.93
C PRO A 52 5.37 -3.74 -11.06
N VAL A 53 6.25 -2.78 -11.27
CA VAL A 53 6.23 -1.81 -12.36
C VAL A 53 7.65 -1.67 -12.92
N SER A 54 7.81 -0.95 -14.02
CA SER A 54 9.16 -0.73 -14.58
C SER A 54 10.05 -0.05 -13.53
N GLY A 55 11.20 -0.64 -13.23
CA GLY A 55 12.18 -0.09 -12.28
C GLY A 55 11.86 -0.22 -10.79
N GLY A 56 10.74 -0.86 -10.40
CA GLY A 56 10.42 -1.03 -8.98
C GLY A 56 9.00 -1.51 -8.70
N HIS A 57 8.44 -1.08 -7.58
CA HIS A 57 7.13 -1.51 -7.12
C HIS A 57 6.20 -0.32 -6.89
N TRP A 58 4.92 -0.55 -7.04
CA TRP A 58 3.87 0.41 -6.77
C TRP A 58 2.94 -0.11 -5.67
N LEU A 59 3.00 0.56 -4.51
CA LEU A 59 2.11 0.30 -3.39
C LEU A 59 0.78 1.00 -3.62
N THR A 60 -0.29 0.20 -3.63
CA THR A 60 -1.66 0.65 -3.87
C THR A 60 -2.65 -0.06 -2.95
N GLY A 61 -3.88 0.45 -2.88
CA GLY A 61 -4.96 -0.22 -2.15
C GLY A 61 -4.75 -0.33 -0.64
N LEU A 62 -3.85 0.46 -0.04
CA LEU A 62 -3.67 0.46 1.40
C LEU A 62 -4.96 0.87 2.10
N PHE A 63 -5.53 -0.04 2.86
CA PHE A 63 -6.73 0.20 3.66
C PHE A 63 -6.60 -0.48 5.02
N VAL A 64 -6.98 0.24 6.07
CA VAL A 64 -7.09 -0.29 7.43
C VAL A 64 -8.55 -0.14 7.87
N ASP A 65 -9.09 -1.22 8.44
CA ASP A 65 -10.37 -1.21 9.13
C ASP A 65 -10.43 0.02 10.06
N PRO A 66 -11.45 0.89 9.93
CA PRO A 66 -11.62 2.06 10.79
C PRO A 66 -11.43 1.78 12.29
N GLN A 67 -11.88 0.62 12.79
CA GLN A 67 -11.76 0.24 14.20
C GLN A 67 -10.32 -0.14 14.61
N CYS A 68 -9.45 -0.40 13.63
CA CYS A 68 -8.05 -0.78 13.83
C CYS A 68 -7.07 0.35 13.46
N ARG A 69 -7.55 1.55 13.13
CA ARG A 69 -6.70 2.71 12.83
C ARG A 69 -5.98 3.21 14.07
N GLU A 70 -4.90 3.95 13.84
CA GLU A 70 -4.05 4.56 14.90
C GLU A 70 -3.37 3.54 15.83
N GLN A 71 -3.50 2.24 15.58
CA GLN A 71 -2.85 1.16 16.33
C GLN A 71 -1.58 0.63 15.65
N GLY A 72 -1.00 1.41 14.72
CA GLY A 72 0.23 1.02 14.01
C GLY A 72 0.07 -0.03 12.90
N VAL A 73 -1.14 -0.54 12.65
CA VAL A 73 -1.40 -1.64 11.69
C VAL A 73 -0.88 -1.33 10.27
N ALA A 74 -1.17 -0.15 9.73
CA ALA A 74 -0.66 0.24 8.41
C ALA A 74 0.87 0.28 8.37
N ALA A 75 1.52 0.73 9.45
CA ALA A 75 2.96 0.84 9.52
C ALA A 75 3.62 -0.53 9.46
N GLY A 76 3.13 -1.48 10.28
CA GLY A 76 3.63 -2.85 10.28
C GLY A 76 3.37 -3.56 8.96
N LEU A 77 2.20 -3.34 8.34
CA LEU A 77 1.87 -3.94 7.05
C LEU A 77 2.78 -3.43 5.93
N ILE A 78 3.03 -2.12 5.87
CA ILE A 78 3.98 -1.54 4.90
C ILE A 78 5.38 -2.11 5.14
N ALA A 79 5.85 -2.11 6.39
CA ALA A 79 7.18 -2.60 6.74
C ALA A 79 7.37 -4.07 6.34
N ALA A 80 6.38 -4.93 6.58
CA ALA A 80 6.41 -6.33 6.15
C ALA A 80 6.44 -6.45 4.62
N ALA A 81 5.63 -5.66 3.90
CA ALA A 81 5.52 -5.74 2.46
C ALA A 81 6.77 -5.27 1.71
N VAL A 82 7.49 -4.29 2.25
CA VAL A 82 8.69 -3.72 1.61
C VAL A 82 10.01 -4.28 2.16
N LYS A 83 9.95 -5.18 3.16
CA LYS A 83 11.13 -5.67 3.90
C LYS A 83 12.22 -6.23 2.98
N ASP A 84 11.81 -7.04 2.01
CA ASP A 84 12.71 -7.75 1.11
C ASP A 84 12.69 -7.13 -0.30
N CYS A 85 12.23 -5.87 -0.44
CA CYS A 85 12.25 -5.16 -1.71
C CYS A 85 13.65 -4.63 -2.02
N GLU A 86 14.27 -5.17 -3.07
CA GLU A 86 15.56 -4.70 -3.61
C GLU A 86 15.43 -3.52 -4.59
N LEU A 87 14.20 -3.14 -4.95
CA LEU A 87 13.91 -2.05 -5.86
C LEU A 87 13.04 -0.99 -5.18
N PRO A 88 13.07 0.27 -5.65
CA PRO A 88 12.26 1.35 -5.09
C PRO A 88 10.76 1.02 -5.03
N VAL A 89 10.10 1.54 -4.01
CA VAL A 89 8.64 1.43 -3.82
C VAL A 89 8.03 2.81 -3.90
N TRP A 90 7.17 3.02 -4.89
CA TRP A 90 6.42 4.27 -5.04
C TRP A 90 4.98 4.12 -4.56
N LEU A 91 4.37 5.23 -4.20
CA LEU A 91 2.93 5.32 -3.94
C LEU A 91 2.38 6.68 -4.32
N PHE A 92 1.07 6.73 -4.52
CA PHE A 92 0.32 7.97 -4.66
C PHE A 92 -0.62 8.13 -3.48
N CYS A 93 -0.57 9.27 -2.79
CA CYS A 93 -1.42 9.52 -1.63
C CYS A 93 -1.93 10.97 -1.58
N HIS A 94 -2.95 11.17 -0.74
CA HIS A 94 -3.40 12.51 -0.37
C HIS A 94 -2.27 13.26 0.37
N PRO A 95 -2.09 14.59 0.18
CA PRO A 95 -1.08 15.38 0.87
C PRO A 95 -1.08 15.23 2.40
N ASP A 96 -2.24 15.12 3.02
CA ASP A 96 -2.37 14.93 4.48
C ASP A 96 -1.72 13.64 5.00
N LEU A 97 -1.50 12.65 4.13
CA LEU A 97 -0.81 11.41 4.49
C LEU A 97 0.71 11.51 4.35
N ARG A 98 1.25 12.63 3.86
CA ARG A 98 2.70 12.82 3.67
C ARG A 98 3.48 12.53 4.95
N GLY A 99 3.13 13.18 6.06
CA GLY A 99 3.82 12.98 7.34
C GLY A 99 3.70 11.56 7.88
N PHE A 100 2.65 10.82 7.52
CA PHE A 100 2.55 9.39 7.83
C PHE A 100 3.61 8.59 7.08
N TYR A 101 3.77 8.80 5.77
CA TYR A 101 4.75 8.08 4.95
C TYR A 101 6.20 8.51 5.20
N GLU A 102 6.47 9.79 5.45
CA GLU A 102 7.83 10.28 5.79
C GLU A 102 8.38 9.63 7.05
N ARG A 103 7.56 9.45 8.08
CA ARG A 103 7.95 8.71 9.31
C ARG A 103 8.29 7.23 9.06
N ARG A 104 8.03 6.71 7.85
CA ARG A 104 8.28 5.34 7.41
C ARG A 104 9.37 5.27 6.32
N GLY A 105 10.13 6.35 6.15
CA GLY A 105 11.27 6.41 5.24
C GLY A 105 10.94 6.85 3.82
N PHE A 106 9.67 7.10 3.50
CA PHE A 106 9.31 7.58 2.17
C PHE A 106 9.67 9.06 2.01
N THR A 107 10.17 9.44 0.84
CA THR A 107 10.48 10.82 0.46
C THR A 107 9.43 11.35 -0.50
N PHE A 108 9.18 12.66 -0.42
CA PHE A 108 8.27 13.35 -1.33
C PHE A 108 8.93 13.63 -2.68
N ASP A 109 8.14 13.55 -3.75
CA ASP A 109 8.56 13.80 -5.14
C ASP A 109 9.81 12.99 -5.56
N PRO A 110 9.75 11.65 -5.43
CA PRO A 110 10.86 10.79 -5.81
C PRO A 110 11.06 10.78 -7.33
N PRO A 111 12.28 10.47 -7.81
CA PRO A 111 12.46 10.10 -9.22
C PRO A 111 11.60 8.87 -9.54
N MET A 112 10.85 8.94 -10.64
CA MET A 112 9.94 7.89 -11.07
C MET A 112 10.04 7.64 -12.57
N PRO A 113 9.77 6.40 -13.02
CA PRO A 113 9.60 6.11 -14.44
C PRO A 113 8.50 6.97 -15.08
N TYR A 114 8.65 7.32 -16.35
CA TYR A 114 7.69 8.14 -17.11
C TYR A 114 6.24 7.62 -16.98
N ALA A 115 6.05 6.31 -17.07
CA ALA A 115 4.73 5.68 -16.95
C ALA A 115 4.05 5.92 -15.58
N MET A 116 4.83 6.10 -14.51
CA MET A 116 4.33 6.45 -13.18
C MET A 116 3.96 7.93 -13.10
N VAL A 117 4.79 8.81 -13.66
CA VAL A 117 4.49 10.25 -13.76
C VAL A 117 3.19 10.49 -14.52
N GLU A 118 2.99 9.84 -15.68
CA GLU A 118 1.74 9.93 -16.44
C GLU A 118 0.52 9.40 -15.68
N ARG A 119 0.70 8.40 -14.82
CA ARG A 119 -0.37 7.91 -13.95
C ARG A 119 -0.71 8.96 -12.90
N LEU A 120 0.28 9.53 -12.23
CA LEU A 120 0.08 10.61 -11.25
C LEU A 120 -0.69 11.78 -11.87
N SER A 121 -0.28 12.26 -13.05
CA SER A 121 -0.96 13.36 -13.75
C SER A 121 -2.42 13.05 -14.10
N ARG A 122 -2.81 11.77 -14.21
CA ARG A 122 -4.22 11.38 -14.40
C ARG A 122 -4.99 11.41 -13.08
N TYR A 123 -4.43 10.88 -12.00
CA TYR A 123 -5.06 10.92 -10.67
C TYR A 123 -5.24 12.35 -10.17
N ALA A 124 -4.21 13.19 -10.34
CA ALA A 124 -4.16 14.57 -9.87
C ALA A 124 -5.21 15.50 -10.51
N ARG A 125 -5.80 15.12 -11.65
CA ARG A 125 -6.88 15.90 -12.30
C ARG A 125 -8.17 15.97 -11.48
N SER A 126 -8.41 14.96 -10.64
CA SER A 126 -9.69 14.80 -9.93
C SER A 126 -9.56 14.87 -8.42
N LYS A 127 -8.37 14.64 -7.87
CA LYS A 127 -8.09 14.60 -6.44
C LYS A 127 -6.70 15.14 -6.17
N PRO A 128 -6.48 15.86 -5.05
CA PRO A 128 -5.13 16.21 -4.62
C PRO A 128 -4.35 14.92 -4.36
N MET A 129 -3.29 14.71 -5.14
CA MET A 129 -2.49 13.51 -5.11
C MET A 129 -1.03 13.88 -5.27
N ILE A 130 -0.20 13.35 -4.38
CA ILE A 130 1.25 13.48 -4.42
C ILE A 130 1.89 12.11 -4.60
N ALA A 131 3.12 12.09 -5.13
CA ALA A 131 3.94 10.90 -5.13
C ALA A 131 4.91 10.89 -3.95
N MET A 132 5.09 9.70 -3.40
CA MET A 132 6.09 9.40 -2.38
C MET A 132 6.87 8.16 -2.82
N GLY A 133 8.14 8.05 -2.44
CA GLY A 133 9.01 6.95 -2.82
C GLY A 133 9.87 6.47 -1.66
N LEU A 134 10.10 5.17 -1.57
CA LEU A 134 11.02 4.55 -0.65
C LEU A 134 12.13 3.89 -1.47
N GLU A 135 13.36 4.32 -1.25
CA GLU A 135 14.53 3.64 -1.81
C GLU A 135 14.74 2.30 -1.08
N PRO A 136 15.23 1.25 -1.76
CA PRO A 136 15.56 -0.01 -1.11
C PRO A 136 16.60 0.22 -0.02
N GLY A 137 16.47 -0.51 1.09
CA GLY A 137 17.44 -0.44 2.19
C GLY A 137 18.81 -0.91 1.69
N VAL A 138 19.80 -0.01 1.75
CA VAL A 138 21.23 -0.34 1.53
C VAL A 138 21.77 -1.13 2.71
#